data_AF-A0AAE7E5Z3-F1
#
_entry.id   AF-A0AAE7E5Z3-F1
#
_cell.length_a   1.000
_cell.length_b   1.000
_cell.length_c   1.000
_cell.angle_alpha   90.00
_cell.angle_beta   90.00
_cell.angle_gamma   90.00
#
_symmetry.space_group_name_H-M   'P 1'
#
loop_
_entity.id
_entity.type
_entity.pdbx_description
1 polymer ?
#
loop_
_entity_poly.entity_id
_entity_poly.type
_entity_poly.pdbx_seq_one_letter_code
_entity_poly.pdbx_strand_id
1 'polypeptide(L)'
;MKYTNADICELVAKLEGFIGRETSSFNINEWYGFNNSFKQTAYFKVCQGADKNGTGKYNFYKNKLPTNKIFIIIKDGENFCYREASFNEFDYTQSSKISIAKNNLNNFKHLIWDEEIIEQINATNVVYNRICNRNEEVNKKAIEDLLNQNPKQCYYCGIDMKTINELNNASILNSSLSWHHSKGLTKRTTRMTLEVEQLNPNGGYVKGNIVWACSWCNNAKTDTFTEDEFKNIACGINIAWNDRLQQIGSNSKVIFPWQNQVKCCK
;
A
#
# COMPACT_ATOMS: atom_id res chain seq x y z
N MET A 1 -14.99 3.29 7.49
CA MET A 1 -14.61 1.93 7.94
C MET A 1 -13.23 1.66 7.34
N LYS A 2 -12.16 1.54 8.15
CA LYS A 2 -10.76 1.73 7.68
C LYS A 2 -10.23 0.55 6.83
N TYR A 3 -10.77 -0.68 6.94
CA TYR A 3 -10.29 -1.89 6.22
C TYR A 3 -11.41 -2.90 5.92
N THR A 4 -11.28 -3.69 4.83
CA THR A 4 -12.22 -4.78 4.48
C THR A 4 -11.78 -6.13 5.04
N ASN A 5 -12.68 -7.12 5.08
CA ASN A 5 -12.35 -8.50 5.48
C ASN A 5 -11.29 -9.13 4.55
N ALA A 6 -11.28 -8.76 3.27
CA ALA A 6 -10.32 -9.24 2.29
C ALA A 6 -8.90 -8.78 2.64
N ASP A 7 -8.76 -7.51 3.05
CA ASP A 7 -7.46 -6.91 3.39
C ASP A 7 -6.85 -7.61 4.62
N ILE A 8 -7.68 -7.87 5.64
CA ILE A 8 -7.27 -8.60 6.85
C ILE A 8 -6.81 -10.02 6.51
N CYS A 9 -7.58 -10.74 5.68
CA CYS A 9 -7.22 -12.09 5.25
C CYS A 9 -5.91 -12.13 4.48
N GLU A 10 -5.67 -11.18 3.57
CA GLU A 10 -4.41 -11.12 2.81
C GLU A 10 -3.21 -10.85 3.71
N LEU A 11 -3.35 -9.99 4.71
CA LEU A 11 -2.30 -9.73 5.69
C LEU A 11 -1.90 -11.01 6.43
N VAL A 12 -2.89 -11.73 6.98
CA VAL A 12 -2.66 -12.98 7.71
C VAL A 12 -2.06 -14.04 6.78
N ALA A 13 -2.53 -14.14 5.54
CA ALA A 13 -2.00 -15.05 4.55
C ALA A 13 -0.50 -14.81 4.28
N LYS A 14 -0.08 -13.54 4.13
CA LYS A 14 1.33 -13.18 3.95
C LYS A 14 2.19 -13.57 5.16
N LEU A 15 1.70 -13.34 6.39
CA LEU A 15 2.40 -13.72 7.61
C LEU A 15 2.63 -15.24 7.71
N GLU A 16 1.74 -16.03 7.13
CA GLU A 16 1.81 -17.50 7.10
C GLU A 16 2.43 -18.05 5.80
N GLY A 17 3.01 -17.18 4.95
CA GLY A 17 3.72 -17.59 3.73
C GLY A 17 2.84 -17.87 2.50
N PHE A 18 1.56 -17.49 2.53
CA PHE A 18 0.62 -17.60 1.42
C PHE A 18 0.49 -16.27 0.69
N ILE A 19 1.32 -16.07 -0.32
CA ILE A 19 1.52 -14.77 -1.00
C ILE A 19 0.73 -14.59 -2.31
N GLY A 20 0.30 -15.68 -2.96
CA GLY A 20 -0.47 -15.62 -4.21
C GLY A 20 -1.96 -15.70 -3.94
N ARG A 21 -2.79 -14.83 -4.51
CA ARG A 21 -4.26 -15.01 -4.45
C ARG A 21 -4.68 -16.20 -5.32
N GLU A 22 -5.63 -17.00 -4.85
CA GLU A 22 -6.26 -18.02 -5.68
C GLU A 22 -7.10 -17.33 -6.78
N THR A 23 -6.84 -17.66 -8.05
CA THR A 23 -7.50 -17.04 -9.21
C THR A 23 -8.78 -17.75 -9.63
N SER A 24 -9.11 -18.88 -8.99
CA SER A 24 -10.40 -19.54 -9.20
C SER A 24 -11.52 -18.65 -8.64
N SER A 25 -12.73 -18.75 -9.20
CA SER A 25 -13.92 -18.06 -8.73
C SER A 25 -14.43 -18.59 -7.37
N PHE A 26 -13.52 -18.97 -6.47
CA PHE A 26 -13.87 -19.38 -5.11
C PHE A 26 -14.24 -18.16 -4.28
N ASN A 27 -15.50 -17.75 -4.39
CA ASN A 27 -16.15 -16.88 -3.43
C ASN A 27 -17.45 -17.55 -2.97
N ILE A 28 -17.40 -18.21 -1.82
CA ILE A 28 -18.56 -18.87 -1.22
C ILE A 28 -19.09 -18.09 0.00
N ASN A 29 -18.86 -16.76 -0.03
CA ASN A 29 -19.27 -15.72 0.93
C ASN A 29 -18.38 -15.65 2.20
N GLU A 30 -17.15 -15.12 2.04
CA GLU A 30 -16.18 -14.68 3.09
C GLU A 30 -14.99 -15.60 3.42
N TRP A 31 -14.79 -16.72 2.71
CA TRP A 31 -13.50 -17.43 2.73
C TRP A 31 -12.62 -16.95 1.58
N TYR A 32 -11.37 -16.61 1.87
CA TYR A 32 -10.40 -16.05 0.91
C TYR A 32 -9.25 -17.04 0.71
N GLY A 33 -9.05 -17.50 -0.52
CA GLY A 33 -8.01 -18.48 -0.88
C GLY A 33 -6.67 -17.84 -1.25
N PHE A 34 -5.58 -18.37 -0.70
CA PHE A 34 -4.22 -17.96 -1.02
C PHE A 34 -3.29 -19.16 -1.17
N ASN A 35 -2.30 -19.04 -2.04
CA ASN A 35 -1.32 -20.05 -2.40
C ASN A 35 0.07 -19.66 -1.87
N ASN A 36 0.83 -20.65 -1.37
CA ASN A 36 2.24 -20.49 -1.04
C ASN A 36 3.16 -20.82 -2.22
N SER A 37 4.48 -20.70 -2.02
CA SER A 37 5.51 -21.02 -3.02
C SER A 37 5.48 -22.48 -3.50
N PHE A 38 4.93 -23.39 -2.69
CA PHE A 38 4.76 -24.81 -3.01
C PHE A 38 3.40 -25.12 -3.67
N LYS A 39 2.64 -24.10 -4.09
CA LYS A 39 1.29 -24.22 -4.67
C LYS A 39 0.27 -24.90 -3.74
N GLN A 40 0.50 -24.87 -2.43
CA GLN A 40 -0.50 -25.29 -1.46
C GLN A 40 -1.48 -24.13 -1.21
N THR A 41 -2.78 -24.44 -1.21
CA THR A 41 -3.83 -23.46 -0.96
C THR A 41 -4.30 -23.50 0.49
N ALA A 42 -4.43 -22.32 1.11
CA ALA A 42 -5.08 -22.12 2.39
C ALA A 42 -6.21 -21.09 2.27
N TYR A 43 -7.23 -21.25 3.12
CA TYR A 43 -8.40 -20.37 3.15
C TYR A 43 -8.52 -19.60 4.46
N PHE A 44 -8.84 -18.32 4.37
CA PHE A 44 -8.84 -17.40 5.49
C PHE A 44 -10.23 -16.77 5.64
N LYS A 45 -10.76 -16.66 6.86
CA LYS A 45 -12.04 -16.00 7.12
C LYS A 45 -12.01 -15.14 8.37
N VAL A 46 -12.57 -13.94 8.27
CA VAL A 46 -12.75 -13.00 9.38
C VAL A 46 -14.16 -13.15 9.98
N CYS A 47 -14.24 -13.23 11.31
CA CYS A 47 -15.47 -13.06 12.08
C CYS A 47 -15.40 -11.74 12.85
N GLN A 48 -16.39 -10.86 12.63
CA GLN A 48 -16.46 -9.55 13.30
C GLN A 48 -17.44 -9.62 14.48
N GLY A 49 -16.90 -9.59 15.69
CA GLY A 49 -17.69 -9.59 16.92
C GLY A 49 -18.33 -10.94 17.27
N ALA A 50 -18.58 -11.12 18.57
CA ALA A 50 -19.33 -12.27 19.07
C ALA A 50 -20.83 -12.09 18.83
N ASP A 51 -21.58 -13.20 18.81
CA ASP A 51 -23.03 -13.17 18.65
C ASP A 51 -23.75 -12.30 19.71
N LYS A 52 -24.59 -11.37 19.25
CA LYS A 52 -25.29 -10.41 20.12
C LYS A 52 -26.44 -11.04 20.94
N ASN A 53 -26.87 -12.25 20.58
CA ASN A 53 -28.05 -12.91 21.13
C ASN A 53 -27.74 -13.92 22.27
N GLY A 54 -26.55 -13.85 22.89
CA GLY A 54 -26.37 -14.36 24.25
C GLY A 54 -25.39 -15.51 24.47
N THR A 55 -24.60 -15.97 23.49
CA THR A 55 -23.57 -17.00 23.77
C THR A 55 -22.14 -16.46 23.91
N GLY A 56 -21.86 -15.25 23.42
CA GLY A 56 -20.52 -14.65 23.47
C GLY A 56 -19.51 -15.39 22.60
N LYS A 57 -19.97 -15.97 21.47
CA LYS A 57 -19.16 -16.82 20.59
C LYS A 57 -18.94 -16.21 19.20
N TYR A 58 -17.75 -16.43 18.65
CA TYR A 58 -17.41 -16.21 17.25
C TYR A 58 -17.73 -17.47 16.44
N ASN A 59 -18.50 -17.34 15.36
CA ASN A 59 -18.97 -18.48 14.57
C ASN A 59 -18.37 -18.45 13.16
N PHE A 60 -17.73 -19.54 12.76
CA PHE A 60 -17.15 -19.73 11.42
C PHE A 60 -17.87 -20.88 10.73
N TYR A 61 -18.63 -20.59 9.68
CA TYR A 61 -19.39 -21.60 8.94
C TYR A 61 -18.53 -22.24 7.85
N LYS A 62 -18.56 -23.58 7.78
CA LYS A 62 -17.80 -24.40 6.83
C LYS A 62 -18.21 -24.10 5.39
N ASN A 63 -19.51 -23.94 5.12
CA ASN A 63 -20.04 -23.82 3.76
C ASN A 63 -19.49 -24.92 2.83
N LYS A 64 -19.20 -24.61 1.56
CA LYS A 64 -18.62 -25.53 0.57
C LYS A 64 -17.07 -25.50 0.56
N LEU A 65 -16.44 -25.29 1.72
CA LEU A 65 -14.99 -25.17 1.84
C LEU A 65 -14.29 -26.51 1.52
N PRO A 66 -13.31 -26.53 0.59
CA PRO A 66 -12.56 -27.75 0.27
C PRO A 66 -11.62 -28.12 1.41
N THR A 67 -11.23 -29.40 1.47
CA THR A 67 -10.36 -29.94 2.52
C THR A 67 -8.92 -29.47 2.36
N ASN A 68 -8.64 -28.26 2.86
CA ASN A 68 -7.38 -27.55 2.75
C ASN A 68 -6.93 -27.00 4.11
N LYS A 69 -5.81 -26.27 4.17
CA LYS A 69 -5.48 -25.50 5.36
C LYS A 69 -6.47 -24.36 5.52
N ILE A 70 -6.88 -24.09 6.76
CA ILE A 70 -7.82 -23.01 7.04
C ILE A 70 -7.34 -22.17 8.21
N PHE A 71 -7.57 -20.87 8.12
CA PHE A 71 -7.24 -19.90 9.14
C PHE A 71 -8.49 -19.12 9.50
N ILE A 72 -8.75 -19.06 10.80
CA ILE A 72 -9.85 -18.28 11.36
C ILE A 72 -9.28 -17.03 12.02
N ILE A 73 -9.89 -15.89 11.72
CA ILE A 73 -9.46 -14.58 12.20
C ILE A 73 -10.62 -13.97 12.97
N ILE A 74 -10.35 -13.56 14.21
CA ILE A 74 -11.31 -12.90 15.08
C ILE A 74 -10.95 -11.44 15.16
N LYS A 75 -11.95 -10.58 14.93
CA LYS A 75 -11.89 -9.16 15.22
C LYS A 75 -12.77 -8.85 16.43
N ASP A 76 -12.15 -8.44 17.53
CA ASP A 76 -12.83 -8.02 18.76
C ASP A 76 -12.44 -6.58 19.12
N GLY A 77 -13.33 -5.63 18.83
CA GLY A 77 -13.00 -4.22 18.91
C GLY A 77 -11.90 -3.85 17.90
N GLU A 78 -10.78 -3.34 18.41
CA GLU A 78 -9.58 -3.00 17.63
C GLU A 78 -8.55 -4.13 17.56
N ASN A 79 -8.75 -5.20 18.35
CA ASN A 79 -7.83 -6.32 18.40
C ASN A 79 -8.14 -7.35 17.31
N PHE A 80 -7.08 -7.90 16.74
CA PHE A 80 -7.14 -9.00 15.79
C PHE A 80 -6.32 -10.16 16.32
N CYS A 81 -6.89 -11.35 16.25
CA CYS A 81 -6.15 -12.56 16.54
C CYS A 81 -6.57 -13.66 15.56
N TYR A 82 -5.67 -14.62 15.32
CA TYR A 82 -5.92 -15.68 14.35
C TYR A 82 -5.21 -16.97 14.74
N ARG A 83 -5.65 -18.08 14.15
CA ARG A 83 -4.94 -19.36 14.20
C ARG A 83 -5.31 -20.23 13.00
N GLU A 84 -4.48 -21.24 12.75
CA GLU A 84 -4.87 -22.38 11.92
C GLU A 84 -5.98 -23.17 12.64
N ALA A 85 -6.98 -23.62 11.88
CA ALA A 85 -8.05 -24.48 12.37
C ALA A 85 -8.05 -25.82 11.62
N SER A 86 -8.50 -26.86 12.31
CA SER A 86 -8.67 -28.19 11.73
C SER A 86 -10.10 -28.39 11.24
N PHE A 87 -10.26 -29.15 10.16
CA PHE A 87 -11.57 -29.54 9.65
C PHE A 87 -12.40 -30.36 10.65
N ASN A 88 -11.75 -31.02 11.61
CA ASN A 88 -12.41 -31.79 12.66
C ASN A 88 -13.02 -30.91 13.76
N GLU A 89 -12.73 -29.61 13.76
CA GLU A 89 -13.32 -28.65 14.71
C GLU A 89 -14.72 -28.20 14.30
N PHE A 90 -15.13 -28.44 13.05
CA PHE A 90 -16.48 -28.14 12.62
C PHE A 90 -17.47 -29.17 13.16
N ASP A 91 -18.61 -28.71 13.65
CA ASP A 91 -19.69 -29.61 14.06
C ASP A 91 -20.29 -30.37 12.85
N TYR A 92 -20.95 -31.51 13.14
CA TYR A 92 -21.55 -32.39 12.13
C TYR A 92 -22.98 -31.99 11.74
N THR A 93 -23.34 -30.71 11.91
CA THR A 93 -24.70 -30.23 11.60
C THR A 93 -24.87 -29.84 10.14
N GLN A 94 -26.11 -29.66 9.71
CA GLN A 94 -26.46 -29.15 8.37
C GLN A 94 -25.84 -27.75 8.11
N SER A 95 -25.56 -26.99 9.18
CA SER A 95 -24.87 -25.68 9.15
C SER A 95 -23.51 -25.74 9.86
N SER A 96 -22.75 -26.79 9.54
CA SER A 96 -21.41 -27.10 10.05
C SER A 96 -20.57 -25.87 10.37
N LYS A 97 -20.23 -25.65 11.65
CA LYS A 97 -19.50 -24.46 12.11
C LYS A 97 -18.47 -24.76 13.20
N ILE A 98 -17.48 -23.87 13.33
CA ILE A 98 -16.61 -23.73 14.49
C ILE A 98 -17.16 -22.58 15.34
N SER A 99 -17.34 -22.80 16.65
CA SER A 99 -17.79 -21.78 17.59
C SER A 99 -16.75 -21.56 18.69
N ILE A 100 -16.18 -20.35 18.77
CA ILE A 100 -15.13 -19.98 19.72
C ILE A 100 -15.70 -19.02 20.75
N ALA A 101 -15.63 -19.37 22.04
CA ALA A 101 -16.05 -18.46 23.12
C ALA A 101 -15.06 -17.31 23.29
N LYS A 102 -15.57 -16.11 23.60
CA LYS A 102 -14.76 -14.89 23.75
C LYS A 102 -13.65 -14.99 24.80
N ASN A 103 -13.86 -15.80 25.83
CA ASN A 103 -12.88 -16.07 26.88
C ASN A 103 -11.86 -17.17 26.51
N ASN A 104 -11.95 -17.78 25.33
CA ASN A 104 -11.08 -18.87 24.91
C ASN A 104 -10.26 -18.50 23.67
N LEU A 105 -9.40 -17.49 23.83
CA LEU A 105 -8.52 -16.97 22.76
C LEU A 105 -7.03 -17.25 23.01
N ASN A 106 -6.68 -18.03 24.04
CA ASN A 106 -5.30 -18.21 24.50
C ASN A 106 -4.37 -18.88 23.46
N ASN A 107 -4.94 -19.63 22.52
CA ASN A 107 -4.20 -20.31 21.44
C ASN A 107 -4.18 -19.50 20.13
N PHE A 108 -4.69 -18.27 20.13
CA PHE A 108 -4.63 -17.41 18.96
C PHE A 108 -3.34 -16.59 18.97
N LYS A 109 -2.72 -16.48 17.79
CA LYS A 109 -1.66 -15.50 17.55
C LYS A 109 -2.31 -14.11 17.56
N HIS A 110 -1.78 -13.21 18.38
CA HIS A 110 -2.18 -11.81 18.36
C HIS A 110 -1.54 -11.12 17.17
N LEU A 111 -2.36 -10.48 16.35
CA LEU A 111 -1.89 -9.64 15.27
C LEU A 111 -1.54 -8.29 15.88
N ILE A 112 -0.25 -7.97 15.94
CA ILE A 112 0.19 -6.62 16.27
C ILE A 112 -0.19 -5.75 15.07
N TRP A 113 -1.30 -5.05 15.24
CA TRP A 113 -1.88 -4.16 14.25
C TRP A 113 -1.12 -2.83 14.26
N ASP A 114 0.16 -2.87 13.89
CA ASP A 114 0.96 -1.66 13.74
C ASP A 114 0.46 -0.91 12.51
N GLU A 115 0.05 0.35 12.69
CA GLU A 115 -0.47 1.18 11.60
C GLU A 115 0.54 1.27 10.45
N GLU A 116 1.84 1.18 10.73
CA GLU A 116 2.93 1.29 9.76
C GLU A 116 2.97 0.09 8.78
N ILE A 117 2.84 -1.14 9.28
CA ILE A 117 2.84 -2.37 8.44
C ILE A 117 1.63 -2.38 7.49
N ILE A 118 0.51 -1.83 7.97
CA ILE A 118 -0.76 -1.79 7.24
C ILE A 118 -0.76 -0.68 6.21
N GLU A 119 -0.22 0.50 6.53
CA GLU A 119 0.02 1.54 5.54
C GLU A 119 0.88 1.03 4.40
N GLN A 120 1.92 0.24 4.69
CA GLN A 120 2.81 -0.31 3.67
C GLN A 120 2.11 -1.35 2.78
N ILE A 121 1.35 -2.29 3.36
CA ILE A 121 0.62 -3.31 2.60
C ILE A 121 -0.55 -2.70 1.80
N ASN A 122 -1.26 -1.72 2.36
CA ASN A 122 -2.35 -1.03 1.67
C ASN A 122 -1.84 -0.07 0.60
N ALA A 123 -0.78 0.69 0.86
CA ALA A 123 -0.14 1.50 -0.17
C ALA A 123 0.28 0.61 -1.34
N THR A 124 0.86 -0.56 -1.05
CA THR A 124 1.20 -1.57 -2.06
C THR A 124 -0.01 -2.04 -2.83
N ASN A 125 -1.05 -2.53 -2.16
CA ASN A 125 -2.20 -3.08 -2.85
C ASN A 125 -3.02 -2.02 -3.59
N VAL A 126 -3.16 -0.80 -3.06
CA VAL A 126 -3.88 0.29 -3.73
C VAL A 126 -3.11 0.78 -4.97
N VAL A 127 -1.79 0.98 -4.84
CA VAL A 127 -0.94 1.39 -5.97
C VAL A 127 -0.90 0.27 -7.00
N TYR A 128 -0.67 -0.98 -6.58
CA TYR A 128 -0.65 -2.15 -7.44
C TYR A 128 -1.98 -2.34 -8.17
N ASN A 129 -3.12 -2.33 -7.48
CA ASN A 129 -4.43 -2.49 -8.11
C ASN A 129 -4.75 -1.34 -9.07
N ARG A 130 -4.38 -0.09 -8.71
CA ARG A 130 -4.54 1.07 -9.61
C ARG A 130 -3.74 0.90 -10.89
N ILE A 131 -2.52 0.39 -10.78
CA ILE A 131 -1.62 0.13 -11.91
C ILE A 131 -2.15 -1.05 -12.74
N CYS A 132 -2.45 -2.20 -12.14
CA CYS A 132 -2.93 -3.40 -12.82
C CYS A 132 -4.25 -3.20 -13.56
N ASN A 133 -5.17 -2.42 -13.00
CA ASN A 133 -6.45 -2.15 -13.64
C ASN A 133 -6.33 -1.33 -14.94
N ARG A 134 -5.14 -0.78 -15.23
CA ARG A 134 -4.89 0.13 -16.36
C ARG A 134 -3.76 -0.31 -17.26
N ASN A 135 -3.05 -1.39 -16.94
CA ASN A 135 -1.82 -1.78 -17.62
C ASN A 135 -1.74 -3.30 -17.71
N GLU A 136 -1.30 -3.80 -18.87
CA GLU A 136 -1.15 -5.23 -19.14
C GLU A 136 0.18 -5.77 -18.59
N GLU A 137 1.24 -4.96 -18.64
CA GLU A 137 2.58 -5.35 -18.18
C GLU A 137 2.89 -4.79 -16.80
N VAL A 138 2.67 -5.61 -15.76
CA VAL A 138 2.90 -5.22 -14.36
C VAL A 138 3.61 -6.31 -13.58
N ASN A 139 4.71 -5.96 -12.93
CA ASN A 139 5.44 -6.84 -12.02
C ASN A 139 5.20 -6.41 -10.56
N LYS A 140 4.41 -7.22 -9.83
CA LYS A 140 4.08 -6.95 -8.41
C LYS A 140 5.31 -6.82 -7.53
N LYS A 141 6.30 -7.69 -7.72
CA LYS A 141 7.51 -7.70 -6.92
C LYS A 141 8.33 -6.42 -7.16
N ALA A 142 8.38 -5.92 -8.38
CA ALA A 142 9.02 -4.64 -8.68
C ALA A 142 8.34 -3.48 -7.95
N ILE A 143 7.00 -3.44 -7.93
CA ILE A 143 6.23 -2.43 -7.20
C ILE A 143 6.48 -2.54 -5.69
N GLU A 144 6.42 -3.75 -5.13
CA GLU A 144 6.75 -4.00 -3.71
C GLU A 144 8.17 -3.53 -3.38
N ASP A 145 9.15 -3.87 -4.20
CA ASP A 145 10.55 -3.47 -4.01
C ASP A 145 10.69 -1.94 -4.03
N LEU A 146 10.02 -1.24 -4.97
CA LEU A 146 10.01 0.23 -5.04
C LEU A 146 9.36 0.85 -3.80
N LEU A 147 8.24 0.28 -3.31
CA LEU A 147 7.53 0.79 -2.14
C LEU A 147 8.27 0.57 -0.83
N ASN A 148 9.18 -0.41 -0.81
CA ASN A 148 10.05 -0.71 0.32
C ASN A 148 11.37 0.09 0.28
N GLN A 149 11.63 0.87 -0.77
CA GLN A 149 12.80 1.74 -0.83
C GLN A 149 12.72 2.83 0.25
N ASN A 150 13.87 3.08 0.87
CA ASN A 150 14.09 4.17 1.80
C ASN A 150 15.48 4.78 1.53
N PRO A 151 15.62 6.10 1.28
CA PRO A 151 14.57 7.13 1.28
C PRO A 151 13.64 7.08 0.06
N LYS A 152 12.36 7.44 0.28
CA LYS A 152 11.39 7.68 -0.81
C LYS A 152 11.51 9.14 -1.27
N GLN A 153 12.14 9.33 -2.41
CA GLN A 153 12.35 10.64 -3.00
C GLN A 153 12.09 10.60 -4.50
N CYS A 154 11.76 11.75 -5.08
CA CYS A 154 11.60 11.89 -6.52
C CYS A 154 12.93 11.58 -7.23
N TYR A 155 12.92 10.60 -8.12
CA TYR A 155 14.04 10.22 -8.98
C TYR A 155 14.58 11.40 -9.79
N TYR A 156 13.69 12.28 -10.25
CA TYR A 156 14.08 13.39 -11.11
C TYR A 156 14.63 14.59 -10.33
N CYS A 157 13.84 15.17 -9.43
CA CYS A 157 14.20 16.41 -8.74
C CYS A 157 14.67 16.24 -7.30
N GLY A 158 14.65 15.03 -6.75
CA GLY A 158 15.14 14.71 -5.40
C GLY A 158 14.20 15.05 -4.24
N ILE A 159 13.05 15.68 -4.48
CA ILE A 159 12.14 16.07 -3.39
C ILE A 159 11.49 14.83 -2.74
N ASP A 160 11.42 14.79 -1.41
CA ASP A 160 10.75 13.75 -0.64
C ASP A 160 9.38 14.22 -0.11
N MET A 161 8.62 13.29 0.49
CA MET A 161 7.30 13.61 1.03
C MET A 161 7.34 14.57 2.22
N LYS A 162 8.39 14.53 3.04
CA LYS A 162 8.55 15.40 4.20
C LYS A 162 8.72 16.85 3.74
N THR A 163 9.58 17.10 2.76
CA THR A 163 9.80 18.41 2.15
C THR A 163 8.55 18.91 1.41
N ILE A 164 7.82 18.02 0.70
CA ILE A 164 6.53 18.40 0.10
C ILE A 164 5.56 18.91 1.16
N ASN A 165 5.42 18.19 2.29
CA ASN A 165 4.52 18.59 3.37
C ASN A 165 4.92 19.91 4.02
N GLU A 166 6.23 20.12 4.24
CA GLU A 166 6.76 21.37 4.78
C GLU A 166 6.40 22.57 3.89
N LEU A 167 6.73 22.48 2.60
CA LEU A 167 6.41 23.51 1.62
C LEU A 167 4.89 23.70 1.50
N ASN A 168 4.11 22.63 1.53
CA ASN A 168 2.66 22.69 1.48
C ASN A 168 2.06 23.46 2.66
N ASN A 169 2.54 23.20 3.87
CA ASN A 169 2.08 23.90 5.07
C ASN A 169 2.42 25.39 4.99
N ALA A 170 3.64 25.73 4.57
CA ALA A 170 4.04 27.12 4.39
C ALA A 170 3.19 27.83 3.32
N SER A 171 2.89 27.16 2.20
CA SER A 171 2.01 27.67 1.13
C SER A 171 0.64 28.09 1.64
N ILE A 172 0.10 27.38 2.64
CA ILE A 172 -1.23 27.64 3.21
C ILE A 172 -1.16 28.73 4.26
N LEU A 173 -0.15 28.70 5.13
CA LEU A 173 -0.09 29.52 6.33
C LEU A 173 0.48 30.92 6.09
N ASN A 174 1.39 31.07 5.12
CA ASN A 174 2.07 32.34 4.88
C ASN A 174 1.56 33.01 3.61
N SER A 175 0.65 33.98 3.77
CA SER A 175 0.04 34.76 2.69
C SER A 175 0.99 35.75 2.01
N SER A 176 2.18 35.99 2.56
CA SER A 176 3.19 36.87 1.95
C SER A 176 4.02 36.18 0.86
N LEU A 177 3.99 34.84 0.77
CA LEU A 177 4.72 34.09 -0.24
C LEU A 177 4.10 34.31 -1.62
N SER A 178 4.93 34.52 -2.65
CA SER A 178 4.46 34.68 -4.04
C SER A 178 3.76 33.43 -4.59
N TRP A 179 3.99 32.28 -3.98
CA TRP A 179 3.37 30.99 -4.28
C TRP A 179 2.38 30.56 -3.19
N HIS A 180 1.91 31.49 -2.35
CA HIS A 180 0.82 31.26 -1.42
C HIS A 180 -0.41 30.75 -2.16
N HIS A 181 -1.06 29.74 -1.56
CA HIS A 181 -2.31 29.21 -2.09
C HIS A 181 -3.07 28.47 -0.98
N SER A 182 -4.35 28.83 -0.80
CA SER A 182 -5.18 28.35 0.32
C SER A 182 -5.42 26.84 0.33
N LYS A 183 -5.15 26.14 -0.78
CA LYS A 183 -5.25 24.68 -0.89
C LYS A 183 -3.89 23.96 -0.91
N GLY A 184 -2.80 24.67 -0.63
CA GLY A 184 -1.45 24.12 -0.72
C GLY A 184 -0.77 24.39 -2.06
N LEU A 185 0.33 23.70 -2.33
CA LEU A 185 1.22 23.93 -3.49
C LEU A 185 0.52 23.81 -4.86
N THR A 186 -0.66 23.21 -4.91
CA THR A 186 -1.51 23.16 -6.11
C THR A 186 -3.00 23.14 -5.73
N LYS A 187 -3.86 23.60 -6.65
CA LYS A 187 -5.33 23.48 -6.54
C LYS A 187 -5.79 22.02 -6.50
N ARG A 188 -4.99 21.09 -7.05
CA ARG A 188 -5.28 19.65 -7.10
C ARG A 188 -4.67 18.98 -5.88
N THR A 189 -5.36 19.01 -4.75
CA THR A 189 -4.83 18.52 -3.46
C THR A 189 -4.36 17.07 -3.47
N THR A 190 -4.93 16.23 -4.34
CA THR A 190 -4.51 14.83 -4.53
C THR A 190 -3.17 14.66 -5.25
N ARG A 191 -2.59 15.74 -5.79
CA ARG A 191 -1.35 15.73 -6.58
C ARG A 191 -0.19 16.38 -5.82
N MET A 192 -0.13 16.26 -4.50
CA MET A 192 1.00 16.70 -3.68
C MET A 192 1.64 15.49 -3.03
N THR A 193 2.14 14.58 -3.86
CA THR A 193 2.60 13.25 -3.43
C THR A 193 3.69 12.71 -4.37
N LEU A 194 4.31 11.60 -3.96
CA LEU A 194 5.12 10.74 -4.82
C LEU A 194 4.22 9.69 -5.50
N GLU A 195 4.51 9.41 -6.76
CA GLU A 195 3.81 8.49 -7.64
C GLU A 195 4.80 7.50 -8.26
N VAL A 196 4.31 6.32 -8.66
CA VAL A 196 5.10 5.36 -9.44
C VAL A 196 5.06 5.79 -10.91
N GLU A 197 6.23 6.12 -11.45
CA GLU A 197 6.42 6.58 -12.82
C GLU A 197 7.18 5.54 -13.64
N GLN A 198 6.86 5.46 -14.94
CA GLN A 198 7.59 4.66 -15.91
C GLN A 198 8.70 5.50 -16.57
N LEU A 199 9.95 5.01 -16.59
CA LEU A 199 11.06 5.68 -17.27
C LEU A 199 10.79 5.72 -18.79
N ASN A 200 10.53 4.55 -19.37
CA ASN A 200 9.97 4.39 -20.71
C ASN A 200 8.45 4.18 -20.60
N PRO A 201 7.61 5.07 -21.17
CA PRO A 201 6.15 4.97 -21.08
C PRO A 201 5.58 3.68 -21.72
N ASN A 202 6.33 3.05 -22.63
CA ASN A 202 5.95 1.80 -23.30
C ASN A 202 6.64 0.56 -22.68
N GLY A 203 7.35 0.71 -21.56
CA GLY A 203 8.17 -0.37 -20.97
C GLY A 203 7.50 -1.15 -19.84
N GLY A 204 6.26 -0.80 -19.47
CA GLY A 204 5.49 -1.47 -18.42
C GLY A 204 5.97 -1.16 -16.99
N TYR A 205 5.18 -1.60 -16.01
CA TYR A 205 5.51 -1.43 -14.59
C TYR A 205 6.38 -2.58 -14.08
N VAL A 206 7.61 -2.63 -14.57
CA VAL A 206 8.56 -3.73 -14.31
C VAL A 206 9.85 -3.23 -13.65
N LYS A 207 10.63 -4.18 -13.09
CA LYS A 207 11.93 -3.87 -12.48
C LYS A 207 12.83 -3.20 -13.52
N GLY A 208 13.42 -2.06 -13.15
CA GLY A 208 14.30 -1.27 -14.02
C GLY A 208 13.58 -0.27 -14.92
N ASN A 209 12.24 -0.31 -15.02
CA ASN A 209 11.47 0.71 -15.73
C ASN A 209 10.61 1.59 -14.81
N ILE A 210 10.57 1.32 -13.50
CA ILE A 210 9.75 2.09 -12.55
C ILE A 210 10.59 2.81 -11.50
N VAL A 211 10.17 4.04 -11.17
CA VAL A 211 10.80 4.89 -10.16
C VAL A 211 9.76 5.69 -9.38
N TRP A 212 10.17 6.26 -8.25
CA TRP A 212 9.40 7.30 -7.58
C TRP A 212 9.54 8.61 -8.32
N ALA A 213 8.43 9.28 -8.62
CA ALA A 213 8.43 10.65 -9.14
C ALA A 213 7.44 11.50 -8.34
N CYS A 214 7.79 12.75 -8.01
CA CYS A 214 6.77 13.67 -7.52
C CYS A 214 5.78 13.96 -8.66
N SER A 215 4.52 14.19 -8.30
CA SER A 215 3.44 14.48 -9.24
C SER A 215 3.80 15.57 -10.26
N TRP A 216 4.54 16.62 -9.86
CA TRP A 216 4.97 17.69 -10.77
C TRP A 216 5.95 17.20 -11.82
N CYS A 217 6.96 16.40 -11.43
CA CYS A 217 7.91 15.83 -12.39
C CYS A 217 7.24 14.83 -13.32
N ASN A 218 6.42 13.93 -12.79
CA ASN A 218 5.67 12.96 -13.59
C ASN A 218 4.81 13.66 -14.66
N ASN A 219 4.00 14.65 -14.24
CA ASN A 219 3.13 15.38 -15.17
C ASN A 219 3.87 16.30 -16.14
N ALA A 220 5.09 16.76 -15.81
CA ALA A 220 5.89 17.58 -16.71
C ALA A 220 6.71 16.75 -17.70
N LYS A 221 7.13 15.54 -17.31
CA LYS A 221 7.84 14.62 -18.22
C LYS A 221 6.92 14.05 -19.28
N THR A 222 5.71 13.67 -18.85
CA THR A 222 4.71 12.97 -19.68
C THR A 222 5.32 11.76 -20.41
N ASP A 223 4.68 11.32 -21.47
CA ASP A 223 5.24 10.41 -22.48
C ASP A 223 6.09 11.15 -23.53
N THR A 224 6.26 12.47 -23.38
CA THR A 224 6.88 13.34 -24.39
C THR A 224 8.40 13.38 -24.26
N PHE A 225 8.93 13.47 -23.03
CA PHE A 225 10.37 13.58 -22.81
C PHE A 225 10.96 12.23 -22.40
N THR A 226 12.12 11.92 -22.97
CA THR A 226 12.98 10.84 -22.46
C THR A 226 13.50 11.16 -21.07
N GLU A 227 13.96 10.15 -20.34
CA GLU A 227 14.59 10.33 -19.03
C GLU A 227 15.73 11.36 -19.09
N ASP A 228 16.62 11.23 -20.08
CA ASP A 228 17.81 12.08 -20.20
C ASP A 228 17.48 13.53 -20.56
N GLU A 229 16.50 13.76 -21.44
CA GLU A 229 16.00 15.11 -21.71
C GLU A 229 15.41 15.74 -20.45
N PHE A 230 14.62 14.97 -19.70
CA PHE A 230 13.90 15.48 -18.53
C PHE A 230 14.82 15.81 -17.34
N LYS A 231 15.99 15.18 -17.21
CA LYS A 231 16.97 15.50 -16.16
C LYS A 231 17.32 17.00 -16.10
N ASN A 232 17.46 17.66 -17.25
CA ASN A 232 17.75 19.11 -17.29
C ASN A 232 16.55 19.97 -16.83
N ILE A 233 15.31 19.55 -17.14
CA ILE A 233 14.10 20.23 -16.65
C ILE A 233 13.97 20.02 -15.13
N ALA A 234 14.23 18.81 -14.65
CA ALA A 234 14.15 18.45 -13.24
C ALA A 234 15.16 19.22 -12.37
N CYS A 235 16.31 19.59 -12.92
CA CYS A 235 17.29 20.49 -12.31
C CYS A 235 16.67 21.87 -12.01
N GLY A 236 15.98 22.48 -12.97
CA GLY A 236 15.25 23.74 -12.75
C GLY A 236 14.15 23.60 -11.68
N ILE A 237 13.44 22.47 -11.66
CA ILE A 237 12.44 22.18 -10.63
C ILE A 237 13.10 22.05 -9.25
N ASN A 238 14.26 21.39 -9.15
CA ASN A 238 15.01 21.26 -7.90
C ASN A 238 15.47 22.62 -7.35
N ILE A 239 15.98 23.50 -8.23
CA ILE A 239 16.35 24.88 -7.86
C ILE A 239 15.12 25.59 -7.27
N ALA A 240 13.98 25.55 -7.96
CA ALA A 240 12.76 26.18 -7.49
C ALA A 240 12.29 25.64 -6.11
N TRP A 241 12.49 24.36 -5.81
CA TRP A 241 12.19 23.83 -4.48
C TRP A 241 13.11 24.39 -3.40
N ASN A 242 14.42 24.44 -3.66
CA ASN A 242 15.37 24.99 -2.71
C ASN A 242 15.17 26.50 -2.49
N ASP A 243 14.83 27.26 -3.53
CA ASP A 243 14.50 28.68 -3.39
C ASP A 243 13.28 28.89 -2.49
N ARG A 244 12.25 28.04 -2.62
CA ARG A 244 11.07 28.09 -1.75
C ARG A 244 11.39 27.71 -0.31
N LEU A 245 12.25 26.71 -0.10
CA LEU A 245 12.73 26.34 1.24
C LEU A 245 13.47 27.49 1.91
N GLN A 246 14.30 28.20 1.15
CA GLN A 246 14.99 29.40 1.64
C GLN A 246 14.02 30.52 2.00
N GLN A 247 12.99 30.77 1.18
CA GLN A 247 11.97 31.80 1.45
C GLN A 247 11.19 31.56 2.75
N ILE A 248 11.07 30.31 3.19
CA ILE A 248 10.38 29.95 4.44
C ILE A 248 11.35 29.78 5.61
N GLY A 249 12.65 30.05 5.42
CA GLY A 249 13.69 29.89 6.44
C GLY A 249 13.93 28.44 6.85
N SER A 250 13.65 27.48 5.97
CA SER A 250 13.86 26.06 6.25
C SER A 250 15.34 25.70 6.22
N ASN A 251 15.73 24.76 7.09
CA ASN A 251 17.05 24.11 7.07
C ASN A 251 17.07 22.88 6.14
N SER A 252 15.93 22.46 5.61
CA SER A 252 15.83 21.36 4.64
C SER A 252 16.51 21.75 3.33
N LYS A 253 17.09 20.77 2.63
CA LYS A 253 17.68 20.95 1.30
C LYS A 253 17.32 19.79 0.41
N VAL A 254 16.85 20.07 -0.81
CA VAL A 254 16.57 19.04 -1.81
C VAL A 254 17.84 18.80 -2.62
N ILE A 255 18.47 17.65 -2.43
CA ILE A 255 19.68 17.28 -3.18
C ILE A 255 19.28 16.80 -4.57
N PHE A 256 19.80 17.49 -5.59
CA PHE A 256 19.55 17.08 -6.98
C PHE A 256 20.26 15.75 -7.30
N PRO A 257 19.57 14.71 -7.76
CA PRO A 257 20.18 13.38 -7.93
C PRO A 257 21.19 13.29 -9.09
N TRP A 258 21.10 14.18 -10.09
CA TRP A 258 21.84 14.06 -11.36
C TRP A 258 22.95 15.10 -11.55
N GLN A 259 23.50 15.66 -10.48
CA GLN A 259 24.48 16.76 -10.51
C GLN A 259 25.65 16.52 -11.48
N ASN A 260 26.11 15.27 -11.59
CA ASN A 260 27.24 14.91 -12.46
C ASN A 260 26.86 14.69 -13.94
N GLN A 261 25.56 14.59 -14.24
CA GLN A 261 25.05 14.23 -15.57
C GLN A 261 24.44 15.43 -16.32
N VAL A 262 24.09 16.51 -15.63
CA VAL A 262 23.48 17.70 -16.25
C VAL A 262 24.41 18.90 -16.21
N LYS A 263 24.34 19.74 -17.25
CA LYS A 263 25.17 20.95 -17.36
C LYS A 263 24.67 22.10 -16.49
N CYS A 264 23.37 22.18 -16.21
CA CYS A 264 22.73 23.29 -15.49
C CYS A 264 23.13 23.41 -14.00
N CYS A 265 23.74 22.37 -13.42
CA CYS A 265 24.21 22.37 -12.03
C CYS A 265 25.74 22.53 -11.90
N LYS A 266 26.45 22.81 -13.00
CA LYS A 266 27.90 23.08 -13.02
C LYS A 266 28.18 24.56 -13.10
#